data_AF-A0A151T9K1-F1
#
_entry.id   AF-A0A151T9K1-F1
#
_cell.length_a   1.000
_cell.length_b   1.000
_cell.length_c   1.000
_cell.angle_alpha   90.00
_cell.angle_beta   90.00
_cell.angle_gamma   90.00
#
_symmetry.space_group_name_H-M   'P 1'
#
loop_
_entity.id
_entity.type
_entity.pdbx_description
1 polymer ?
#
loop_
_entity_poly.entity_id
_entity_poly.type
_entity_poly.pdbx_seq_one_letter_code
_entity_poly.pdbx_strand_id
1 'polypeptide(L)'
;MVILGPFPPAKGQLKFLLVAIDYFTKWIEACPLAKITTENVQKFTWRNIVCRFKIPHTLVTDNGRQFIAQGFEDFLRELDIKHLPILVEHP
;
A
#
# COMPACT_ATOMS: atom_id res chain seq x y z
N MET A 1 -1.42 -0.23 5.21
CA MET A 1 -1.52 -0.84 3.89
C MET A 1 -1.17 -2.30 4.02
N VAL A 2 -1.94 -3.15 3.36
CA VAL A 2 -1.77 -4.60 3.38
C VAL A 2 -2.06 -5.15 2.00
N ILE A 3 -1.43 -6.26 1.63
CA ILE A 3 -1.77 -7.00 0.41
C ILE A 3 -2.51 -8.28 0.78
N LEU A 4 -3.66 -8.48 0.15
CA LEU A 4 -4.47 -9.69 0.29
C LEU A 4 -4.35 -10.56 -0.97
N GLY A 5 -4.39 -11.87 -0.77
CA GLY A 5 -4.38 -12.89 -1.83
C GLY A 5 -3.18 -13.85 -1.75
N PRO A 6 -2.92 -14.63 -2.81
CA PRO A 6 -3.59 -14.58 -4.10
C PRO A 6 -5.04 -15.10 -4.05
N PHE A 7 -5.94 -14.45 -4.79
CA PHE A 7 -7.32 -14.84 -5.05
C PHE A 7 -7.44 -15.58 -6.39
N PRO A 8 -8.59 -16.24 -6.67
CA PRO A 8 -8.88 -16.71 -8.03
C PRO A 8 -8.71 -15.57 -9.05
N PRO A 9 -7.93 -15.78 -10.12
CA PRO A 9 -7.57 -14.70 -11.03
C PRO A 9 -8.78 -14.19 -11.81
N ALA A 10 -8.97 -12.87 -11.81
CA ALA A 10 -9.94 -12.19 -12.66
C ALA A 10 -9.34 -11.83 -14.03
N LYS A 11 -10.14 -11.19 -14.89
CA LYS A 11 -9.69 -10.69 -16.20
C LYS A 11 -8.42 -9.84 -16.03
N GLY A 12 -7.40 -10.13 -16.83
CA GLY A 12 -6.09 -9.46 -16.74
C GLY A 12 -5.15 -10.02 -15.65
N GLN A 13 -5.42 -11.23 -15.14
CA GLN A 13 -4.60 -11.91 -14.12
C GLN A 13 -4.55 -11.16 -12.78
N LEU A 14 -5.54 -10.29 -12.53
CA LEU A 14 -5.71 -9.59 -11.26
C LEU A 14 -6.05 -10.61 -10.18
N LYS A 15 -5.14 -10.78 -9.22
CA LYS A 15 -5.24 -11.82 -8.19
C LYS A 15 -4.81 -11.35 -6.81
N PHE A 16 -4.41 -10.10 -6.65
CA PHE A 16 -4.09 -9.50 -5.37
C PHE A 16 -4.92 -8.24 -5.15
N LEU A 17 -5.15 -7.88 -3.90
CA LEU A 17 -5.74 -6.59 -3.52
C LEU A 17 -4.74 -5.84 -2.65
N LEU A 18 -4.33 -4.66 -3.09
CA LEU A 18 -3.63 -3.70 -2.23
C LEU A 18 -4.68 -2.83 -1.54
N VAL A 19 -4.68 -2.84 -0.22
CA VAL A 19 -5.70 -2.17 0.61
C VAL A 19 -5.03 -1.17 1.54
N ALA A 20 -5.59 0.04 1.61
CA ALA A 20 -5.29 1.06 2.60
C ALA A 20 -6.57 1.43 3.35
N ILE A 21 -6.44 1.63 4.65
CA ILE A 21 -7.54 2.04 5.51
C ILE A 21 -7.11 3.32 6.22
N ASP A 22 -7.89 4.38 6.07
CA ASP A 22 -7.71 5.58 6.89
C ASP A 22 -8.09 5.25 8.34
N TYR A 23 -7.20 5.56 9.27
CA TYR A 23 -7.37 5.15 10.67
C TYR A 23 -8.56 5.86 11.34
N PHE A 24 -8.79 7.14 11.00
CA PHE A 24 -9.78 7.99 11.64
C PHE A 24 -11.19 7.73 11.09
N THR A 25 -11.36 7.83 9.78
CA THR A 25 -12.67 7.71 9.12
C THR A 25 -13.07 6.26 8.85
N LYS A 26 -12.11 5.32 8.99
CA LYS A 26 -12.26 3.93 8.53
C LYS A 26 -12.54 3.80 7.04
N TRP A 27 -12.27 4.85 6.26
CA TRP A 27 -12.41 4.82 4.81
C TRP A 27 -11.42 3.82 4.19
N ILE A 28 -11.89 3.01 3.24
CA ILE A 28 -11.11 1.95 2.60
C ILE A 28 -10.83 2.33 1.15
N GLU A 29 -9.55 2.34 0.77
CA GLU A 29 -9.11 2.36 -0.62
C GLU A 29 -8.54 0.98 -0.95
N ALA A 30 -9.00 0.39 -2.07
CA ALA A 30 -8.50 -0.90 -2.53
C ALA A 30 -8.27 -0.88 -4.03
N CYS A 31 -7.17 -1.49 -4.48
CA CYS A 31 -6.84 -1.62 -5.89
C CYS A 31 -6.43 -3.06 -6.22
N PRO A 32 -7.01 -3.67 -7.28
CA PRO A 32 -6.60 -4.99 -7.72
C PRO A 32 -5.25 -4.94 -8.45
N LEU A 33 -4.39 -5.91 -8.18
CA LEU A 33 -3.07 -6.05 -8.78
C LEU A 33 -2.90 -7.43 -9.43
N ALA A 34 -2.28 -7.46 -10.61
CA ALA A 34 -1.84 -8.71 -11.24
C ALA A 34 -0.50 -9.20 -10.67
N LYS A 35 0.37 -8.25 -10.32
CA LYS A 35 1.69 -8.47 -9.72
C LYS A 35 1.91 -7.51 -8.56
N ILE A 36 2.53 -8.02 -7.51
CA ILE A 36 2.96 -7.23 -6.35
C ILE A 36 4.34 -6.67 -6.70
N THR A 37 4.41 -5.37 -6.97
CA THR A 37 5.69 -4.67 -7.19
C THR A 37 5.69 -3.34 -6.48
N THR A 38 6.87 -2.82 -6.17
CA THR A 38 7.05 -1.53 -5.50
C THR A 38 6.44 -0.38 -6.29
N GLU A 39 6.57 -0.40 -7.62
CA GLU A 39 6.03 0.64 -8.51
C GLU A 39 4.49 0.67 -8.46
N ASN A 40 3.85 -0.51 -8.36
CA ASN A 40 2.40 -0.59 -8.21
C ASN A 40 1.94 -0.02 -6.87
N VAL A 41 2.70 -0.25 -5.80
CA VAL A 41 2.44 0.33 -4.48
C VAL A 41 2.60 1.85 -4.51
N GLN A 42 3.71 2.37 -5.04
CA GLN A 42 3.92 3.82 -5.19
C GLN A 42 2.80 4.48 -5.99
N LYS A 43 2.41 3.88 -7.13
CA LYS A 43 1.33 4.38 -7.98
C LYS A 43 0.01 4.43 -7.23
N PHE A 44 -0.31 3.41 -6.44
CA PHE A 44 -1.50 3.39 -5.60
C PHE A 44 -1.43 4.48 -4.52
N THR A 45 -0.33 4.58 -3.77
CA THR A 45 -0.15 5.60 -2.72
C THR A 45 -0.31 7.00 -3.30
N TRP A 46 0.31 7.29 -4.45
CA TRP A 46 0.18 8.58 -5.10
C TRP A 46 -1.26 8.88 -5.54
N ARG A 47 -1.88 7.97 -6.30
CA ARG A 47 -3.18 8.24 -6.94
C ARG A 47 -4.35 8.14 -5.97
N ASN A 48 -4.38 7.09 -5.15
CA ASN A 48 -5.53 6.77 -4.30
C ASN A 48 -5.45 7.43 -2.93
N ILE A 49 -4.24 7.77 -2.45
CA ILE A 49 -4.07 8.39 -1.13
C ILE A 49 -3.71 9.87 -1.28
N VAL A 50 -2.54 10.18 -1.84
CA VAL A 50 -2.00 11.56 -1.85
C VAL A 50 -2.85 12.51 -2.70
N CYS A 51 -3.16 12.13 -3.95
CA CYS A 51 -3.94 13.00 -4.85
C CYS A 51 -5.39 13.17 -4.40
N ARG A 52 -5.94 12.21 -3.64
CA ARG A 52 -7.37 12.18 -3.27
C ARG A 52 -7.62 12.78 -1.89
N PHE A 53 -6.78 12.43 -0.91
CA PHE A 53 -6.98 12.79 0.50
C PHE A 53 -5.89 13.72 1.05
N LYS A 54 -4.93 14.12 0.20
CA LYS A 54 -3.68 14.83 0.57
C LYS A 54 -2.64 13.89 1.19
N ILE A 55 -1.48 14.45 1.50
CA ILE A 55 -0.34 13.74 2.08
C ILE A 55 -0.69 13.30 3.51
N PRO A 56 -0.70 12.00 3.81
CA PRO A 56 -0.89 11.52 5.17
C PRO A 56 0.37 11.77 6.00
N HIS A 57 0.21 12.04 7.29
CA HIS A 57 1.35 12.18 8.19
C HIS A 57 2.11 10.85 8.37
N THR A 58 1.39 9.72 8.43
CA THR A 58 1.97 8.41 8.69
C THR A 58 1.32 7.36 7.79
N LEU A 59 2.15 6.48 7.21
CA LEU A 59 1.70 5.24 6.58
C LEU A 59 2.19 4.05 7.40
N VAL A 60 1.25 3.23 7.83
CA VAL A 60 1.53 1.95 8.50
C VAL A 60 1.37 0.84 7.47
N THR A 61 2.36 -0.05 7.29
CA THR A 61 2.27 -1.16 6.31
C THR A 61 2.73 -2.47 6.91
N ASP A 62 2.28 -3.60 6.34
CA ASP A 62 2.94 -4.89 6.64
C ASP A 62 4.42 -4.89 6.20
N ASN A 63 5.20 -5.84 6.72
CA ASN A 63 6.61 -6.05 6.38
C ASN A 63 6.85 -6.69 5.00
N GLY A 64 5.88 -6.59 4.09
CA GLY A 64 6.03 -7.05 2.72
C GLY A 64 7.22 -6.36 2.03
N ARG A 65 8.00 -7.13 1.25
CA ARG A 65 9.22 -6.66 0.57
C ARG A 65 9.00 -5.40 -0.27
N GLN A 66 7.82 -5.25 -0.85
CA GLN A 66 7.42 -4.08 -1.65
C GLN A 66 7.28 -2.79 -0.81
N PHE A 67 6.98 -2.91 0.49
CA PHE A 67 6.83 -1.77 1.39
C PHE A 67 8.15 -1.39 2.07
N ILE A 68 9.08 -2.33 2.25
CA ILE A 68 10.41 -2.03 2.81
C ILE A 68 11.49 -1.83 1.72
N ALA A 69 11.08 -1.82 0.45
CA ALA A 69 12.00 -1.58 -0.66
C ALA A 69 12.51 -0.14 -0.61
N GLN A 70 13.81 0.06 -0.83
CA GLN A 70 14.45 1.38 -0.80
C GLN A 70 13.71 2.41 -1.67
N GLY A 71 13.26 2.02 -2.86
CA GLY A 71 12.48 2.90 -3.73
C GLY A 71 11.16 3.39 -3.11
N PHE A 72 10.47 2.57 -2.32
CA PHE A 72 9.27 3.01 -1.61
C PHE A 72 9.61 3.94 -0.45
N GLU A 73 10.64 3.62 0.32
CA GLU A 73 11.12 4.46 1.42
C GLU A 73 11.56 5.85 0.92
N ASP A 74 12.31 5.91 -0.18
CA ASP A 74 12.74 7.16 -0.80
C ASP A 74 11.53 7.99 -1.27
N PHE A 75 10.56 7.34 -1.91
CA PHE A 75 9.30 7.98 -2.32
C PHE A 75 8.51 8.56 -1.14
N LEU A 76 8.42 7.83 -0.02
CA LEU A 76 7.75 8.34 1.18
C LEU A 76 8.50 9.51 1.81
N ARG A 77 9.84 9.44 1.84
CA ARG A 77 10.70 10.50 2.35
C ARG A 77 10.56 11.79 1.54
N GLU A 78 10.47 11.72 0.22
CA GLU A 78 10.24 12.89 -0.65
C GLU A 78 8.91 13.59 -0.37
N LEU A 79 7.92 12.84 0.12
CA LEU A 79 6.61 13.35 0.49
C LEU A 79 6.48 13.73 1.97
N ASP A 80 7.56 13.62 2.74
CA ASP A 80 7.57 13.81 4.20
C ASP A 80 6.56 12.91 4.94
N ILE A 81 6.36 11.69 4.43
CA ILE A 81 5.46 10.70 5.04
C ILE A 81 6.26 9.82 5.98
N LYS A 82 5.85 9.75 7.25
CA LYS A 82 6.44 8.82 8.22
C LYS A 82 6.02 7.38 7.89
N HIS A 83 6.99 6.51 7.60
CA HIS A 83 6.72 5.10 7.39
C HIS A 83 6.84 4.30 8.70
N LEU A 84 5.84 3.46 8.99
CA LEU A 84 5.78 2.56 10.14
C LEU A 84 5.51 1.11 9.68
N PRO A 85 6.56 0.32 9.41
CA PRO A 85 6.40 -1.10 9.14
C PRO A 85 5.96 -1.85 10.41
N ILE A 86 4.86 -2.62 10.33
CA ILE A 86 4.41 -3.52 11.41
C ILE A 86 5.06 -4.89 11.24
N LEU A 87 5.66 -5.38 12.34
CA LEU A 87 6.20 -6.74 12.40
C LEU A 87 5.06 -7.74 12.29
N VAL A 88 5.16 -8.67 11.34
CA VAL A 88 4.24 -9.80 11.26
C VAL A 88 4.64 -10.78 12.35
N GLU A 89 4.09 -10.58 13.54
CA GLU A 89 3.61 -11.64 14.42
C GLU A 89 2.45 -11.08 15.23
N HIS A 90 1.23 -11.56 14.96
CA HIS A 90 0.30 -12.09 15.96
C HIS A 90 -1.00 -12.59 15.28
N PRO A 91 -1.63 -13.63 15.85
CA PRO A 91 -2.40 -14.68 15.16
C PRO A 91 -3.75 -14.27 14.54
#